data_AF-A0A1C3NN55-F1
#
_entry.id   AF-A0A1C3NN55-F1
#
_cell.length_a   1.000
_cell.length_b   1.000
_cell.length_c   1.000
_cell.angle_alpha   90.00
_cell.angle_beta   90.00
_cell.angle_gamma   90.00
#
_symmetry.space_group_name_H-M   'P 1'
#
loop_
_entity.id
_entity.type
_entity.pdbx_description
1 polymer ?
#
loop_
_entity_poly.entity_id
_entity_poly.type
_entity_poly.pdbx_seq_one_letter_code
_entity_poly.pdbx_strand_id
1 'polypeptide(L)'
;MPLPPDHLAALEQAYATPPRAYHHFGHVRAVLQHYAQVAAGPGWRQPAEVWLAVLFHDAVYQPGRSDNEAQSALWASECIPRWWPQAQVDVERVQALILLTARHGHLQPQDVDEDAALFLDCDMAILAAPATVFDAYDQAIAEEYRGHVPSLLFRLNRRRFLAGVLEQPRIFLSDYFHTHHDAAARANLRRRLGR
;
A
#
# COMPACT_ATOMS: atom_id res chain seq x y z
N MET A 1 -12.86 14.57 -7.54
CA MET A 1 -13.72 13.66 -8.31
C MET A 1 -14.64 12.94 -7.34
N PRO A 2 -15.96 12.90 -7.57
CA PRO A 2 -16.89 12.22 -6.65
C PRO A 2 -16.72 10.70 -6.73
N LEU A 3 -16.89 9.99 -5.61
CA LEU A 3 -17.03 8.53 -5.56
C LEU A 3 -18.50 8.19 -5.29
N PRO A 4 -19.29 7.82 -6.32
CA PRO A 4 -20.67 7.40 -6.12
C PRO A 4 -20.79 6.23 -5.14
N PRO A 5 -21.87 6.12 -4.36
CA PRO A 5 -22.07 5.04 -3.38
C PRO A 5 -21.92 3.64 -3.98
N ASP A 6 -22.41 3.41 -5.20
CA ASP A 6 -22.33 2.10 -5.86
C ASP A 6 -20.88 1.72 -6.21
N HIS A 7 -20.05 2.69 -6.59
CA HIS A 7 -18.63 2.46 -6.87
C HIS A 7 -17.84 2.21 -5.58
N LEU A 8 -18.17 2.93 -4.50
CA LEU A 8 -17.62 2.67 -3.17
C LEU A 8 -17.99 1.26 -2.70
N ALA A 9 -19.25 0.85 -2.84
CA ALA A 9 -19.71 -0.49 -2.46
C ALA A 9 -18.99 -1.58 -3.28
N ALA A 10 -18.75 -1.36 -4.57
CA ALA A 10 -17.99 -2.29 -5.40
C ALA A 10 -16.53 -2.43 -4.93
N LEU A 11 -15.89 -1.32 -4.55
CA LEU A 11 -14.56 -1.33 -3.93
C LEU A 11 -14.58 -2.08 -2.60
N GLU A 12 -15.45 -1.69 -1.65
CA GLU A 12 -15.56 -2.35 -0.35
C GLU A 12 -15.79 -3.87 -0.48
N GLN A 13 -16.61 -4.29 -1.44
CA GLN A 13 -16.85 -5.69 -1.73
C GLN A 13 -15.60 -6.41 -2.25
N ALA A 14 -14.81 -5.77 -3.13
CA ALA A 14 -13.56 -6.33 -3.63
C ALA A 14 -12.56 -6.57 -2.49
N TYR A 15 -12.48 -5.65 -1.53
CA TYR A 15 -11.62 -5.79 -0.34
C TYR A 15 -12.19 -6.74 0.73
N ALA A 16 -13.48 -7.08 0.67
CA ALA A 16 -14.12 -8.01 1.59
C ALA A 16 -14.05 -9.48 1.13
N THR A 17 -13.77 -9.74 -0.15
CA THR A 17 -13.81 -11.09 -0.74
C THR A 17 -12.54 -11.42 -1.53
N PRO A 18 -11.80 -12.50 -1.18
CA PRO A 18 -11.98 -13.32 0.03
C PRO A 18 -11.77 -12.49 1.31
N PRO A 19 -12.20 -12.94 2.50
CA PRO A 19 -11.92 -12.23 3.76
C PRO A 19 -10.42 -12.05 4.00
N ARG A 20 -10.02 -10.86 4.45
CA ARG A 20 -8.63 -10.43 4.64
C ARG A 20 -8.49 -9.83 6.03
N ALA A 21 -7.45 -10.22 6.77
CA ALA A 21 -7.25 -9.74 8.14
C ALA A 21 -6.64 -8.34 8.19
N TYR A 22 -5.83 -7.96 7.18
CA TYR A 22 -5.19 -6.64 7.07
C TYR A 22 -5.58 -5.91 5.79
N HIS A 23 -5.47 -6.55 4.62
CA HIS A 23 -5.70 -5.93 3.30
C HIS A 23 -7.20 -5.76 2.98
N HIS A 24 -8.01 -5.43 3.99
CA HIS A 24 -9.41 -5.06 3.87
C HIS A 24 -9.56 -3.54 3.68
N PHE A 25 -10.79 -3.04 3.49
CA PHE A 25 -11.01 -1.61 3.17
C PHE A 25 -10.57 -0.64 4.29
N GLY A 26 -10.29 -1.14 5.50
CA GLY A 26 -9.70 -0.35 6.58
C GLY A 26 -8.26 0.09 6.28
N HIS A 27 -7.47 -0.75 5.60
CA HIS A 27 -6.15 -0.39 5.07
C HIS A 27 -6.27 0.78 4.10
N VAL A 28 -7.16 0.68 3.10
CA VAL A 28 -7.42 1.77 2.14
C VAL A 28 -7.78 3.08 2.86
N ARG A 29 -8.62 3.01 3.90
CA ARG A 29 -8.95 4.20 4.71
C ARG A 29 -7.74 4.78 5.43
N ALA A 30 -6.82 3.96 5.93
CA ALA A 30 -5.57 4.42 6.54
C ALA A 30 -4.66 5.10 5.50
N VAL A 31 -4.50 4.51 4.31
CA VAL A 31 -3.74 5.11 3.21
C VAL A 31 -4.38 6.42 2.74
N LEU A 32 -5.72 6.50 2.69
CA LEU A 32 -6.46 7.75 2.37
C LEU A 32 -6.25 8.85 3.42
N GLN A 33 -6.03 8.51 4.69
CA GLN A 33 -5.68 9.50 5.71
C GLN A 33 -4.29 10.09 5.45
N HIS A 34 -3.31 9.25 5.10
CA HIS A 34 -1.99 9.70 4.70
C HIS A 34 -2.04 10.51 3.40
N TYR A 35 -2.88 10.10 2.44
CA TYR A 35 -3.13 10.88 1.22
C TYR A 35 -3.61 12.29 1.52
N ALA A 36 -4.54 12.45 2.47
CA ALA A 36 -5.03 13.76 2.90
C ALA A 36 -3.95 14.59 3.61
N GLN A 37 -3.07 13.96 4.39
CA GLN A 37 -1.93 14.63 5.03
C GLN A 37 -0.93 15.15 3.99
N VAL A 38 -0.61 14.35 2.98
CA VAL A 38 0.25 14.78 1.86
C VAL A 38 -0.40 15.93 1.12
N ALA A 39 -1.69 15.86 0.81
CA ALA A 39 -2.43 16.93 0.16
C ALA A 39 -2.41 18.25 0.96
N ALA A 40 -2.41 18.18 2.29
CA ALA A 40 -2.32 19.34 3.18
C ALA A 40 -0.89 19.83 3.46
N GLY A 41 0.13 19.02 3.13
CA GLY A 41 1.54 19.30 3.37
C GLY A 41 2.29 19.52 2.05
N PRO A 42 3.14 18.56 1.62
CA PRO A 42 3.97 18.73 0.42
C PRO A 42 3.17 18.81 -0.89
N GLY A 43 1.92 18.34 -0.91
CA GLY A 43 1.04 18.36 -2.07
C GLY A 43 1.22 17.20 -3.03
N TRP A 44 0.27 17.06 -3.96
CA TRP A 44 0.28 16.08 -5.04
C TRP A 44 0.38 16.78 -6.40
N ARG A 45 1.18 16.25 -7.33
CA ARG A 45 1.20 16.75 -8.71
C ARG A 45 0.03 16.20 -9.51
N GLN A 46 -0.32 14.93 -9.29
CA GLN A 46 -1.41 14.19 -9.94
C GLN A 46 -2.37 13.60 -8.89
N PRO A 47 -3.11 14.44 -8.15
CA PRO A 47 -3.95 13.99 -7.02
C PRO A 47 -5.03 12.99 -7.43
N ALA A 48 -5.62 13.13 -8.62
CA ALA A 48 -6.70 12.24 -9.06
C ALA A 48 -6.18 10.82 -9.32
N GLU A 49 -5.04 10.71 -9.99
CA GLU A 49 -4.36 9.46 -10.33
C GLU A 49 -3.88 8.76 -9.06
N VAL A 50 -3.25 9.50 -8.14
CA VAL A 50 -2.79 8.93 -6.86
C VAL A 50 -3.98 8.48 -6.01
N TRP A 51 -5.04 9.28 -5.91
CA TRP A 51 -6.25 8.90 -5.16
C TRP A 51 -6.89 7.62 -5.72
N LEU A 52 -6.95 7.48 -7.05
CA LEU A 52 -7.40 6.24 -7.69
C LEU A 52 -6.45 5.07 -7.41
N ALA A 53 -5.14 5.26 -7.49
CA ALA A 53 -4.17 4.22 -7.15
C ALA A 53 -4.35 3.74 -5.69
N VAL A 54 -4.57 4.66 -4.74
CA VAL A 54 -4.89 4.32 -3.35
C VAL A 54 -6.14 3.47 -3.24
N LEU A 55 -7.21 3.78 -3.97
CA LEU A 55 -8.45 2.99 -3.92
C LEU A 55 -8.27 1.57 -4.49
N PHE A 56 -7.44 1.42 -5.52
CA PHE A 56 -7.39 0.19 -6.31
C PHE A 56 -6.17 -0.72 -6.02
N HIS A 57 -5.10 -0.24 -5.40
CA HIS A 57 -3.81 -0.96 -5.36
C HIS A 57 -3.90 -2.42 -4.85
N ASP A 58 -4.71 -2.67 -3.83
CA ASP A 58 -4.92 -4.00 -3.24
C ASP A 58 -6.32 -4.56 -3.52
N ALA A 59 -7.03 -4.01 -4.50
CA ALA A 59 -8.40 -4.42 -4.76
C ALA A 59 -8.53 -5.92 -5.09
N VAL A 60 -7.59 -6.45 -5.87
CA VAL A 60 -7.46 -7.89 -6.11
C VAL A 60 -6.36 -8.43 -5.22
N TYR A 61 -6.69 -9.38 -4.34
CA TYR A 61 -5.73 -9.97 -3.43
C TYR A 61 -6.02 -11.44 -3.18
N GLN A 62 -5.02 -12.27 -3.44
CA GLN A 62 -4.99 -13.66 -3.06
C GLN A 62 -3.64 -13.98 -2.41
N PRO A 63 -3.62 -14.39 -1.12
CA PRO A 63 -2.36 -14.68 -0.43
C PRO A 63 -1.50 -15.69 -1.19
N GLY A 64 -0.23 -15.36 -1.38
CA GLY A 64 0.76 -16.21 -2.04
C GLY A 64 0.81 -16.13 -3.57
N ARG A 65 -0.08 -15.35 -4.22
CA ARG A 65 0.06 -15.01 -5.64
C ARG A 65 1.02 -13.86 -5.85
N SER A 66 1.67 -13.85 -7.01
CA SER A 66 2.66 -12.84 -7.40
C SER A 66 2.13 -11.80 -8.39
N ASP A 67 0.85 -11.91 -8.78
CA ASP A 67 0.22 -11.07 -9.79
C ASP A 67 -0.91 -10.20 -9.23
N ASN A 68 -1.06 -10.11 -7.90
CA ASN A 68 -2.14 -9.35 -7.26
C ASN A 68 -2.17 -7.89 -7.73
N GLU A 69 -1.02 -7.22 -7.72
CA GLU A 69 -0.89 -5.81 -8.12
C GLU A 69 -1.19 -5.62 -9.61
N ALA A 70 -0.79 -6.58 -10.45
CA ALA A 70 -1.11 -6.57 -11.88
C ALA A 70 -2.62 -6.75 -12.12
N GLN A 71 -3.29 -7.61 -11.35
CA GLN A 71 -4.74 -7.79 -11.43
C GLN A 71 -5.49 -6.56 -10.89
N SER A 72 -5.01 -5.95 -9.81
CA SER A 72 -5.54 -4.68 -9.29
C SER A 72 -5.41 -3.54 -10.30
N ALA A 73 -4.25 -3.42 -10.96
CA ALA A 73 -4.02 -2.44 -12.02
C ALA A 73 -4.95 -2.67 -13.21
N LEU A 74 -5.10 -3.92 -13.66
CA LEU A 74 -6.03 -4.27 -14.73
C LEU A 74 -7.47 -3.89 -14.35
N TRP A 75 -7.92 -4.23 -13.15
CA TRP A 75 -9.27 -3.90 -12.70
C TRP A 75 -9.51 -2.38 -12.63
N ALA A 76 -8.52 -1.61 -12.16
CA ALA A 76 -8.56 -0.15 -12.21
C ALA A 76 -8.74 0.36 -13.64
N SER A 77 -7.98 -0.18 -14.58
CA SER A 77 -8.03 0.21 -15.99
C SER A 77 -9.39 -0.04 -16.65
N GLU A 78 -10.10 -1.08 -16.21
CA GLU A 78 -11.44 -1.40 -16.70
C GLU A 78 -12.50 -0.52 -16.03
N CYS A 79 -12.38 -0.28 -14.72
CA CYS A 79 -13.37 0.47 -13.93
C CYS A 79 -13.31 1.99 -14.21
N ILE A 80 -12.13 2.60 -14.24
CA ILE A 80 -11.97 4.06 -14.27
C ILE A 80 -12.70 4.70 -15.46
N PRO A 81 -12.52 4.26 -16.73
CA PRO A 81 -13.22 4.85 -17.87
C PRO A 81 -14.74 4.67 -17.83
N ARG A 82 -15.23 3.60 -17.20
CA ARG A 82 -16.67 3.33 -17.06
C ARG A 82 -17.30 4.17 -15.96
N TRP A 83 -16.59 4.31 -14.83
CA TRP A 83 -17.08 4.99 -13.63
C TRP A 83 -16.94 6.50 -13.73
N TRP A 84 -15.94 6.99 -14.47
CA TRP A 84 -15.66 8.41 -14.68
C TRP A 84 -15.36 8.73 -16.15
N PRO A 85 -16.30 8.51 -17.07
CA PRO A 85 -16.07 8.68 -18.52
C PRO A 85 -15.72 10.11 -18.94
N GLN A 86 -16.04 11.10 -18.10
CA GLN A 86 -15.77 12.51 -18.35
C GLN A 86 -14.53 13.03 -17.60
N ALA A 87 -13.93 12.22 -16.73
CA ALA A 87 -12.75 12.64 -16.00
C ALA A 87 -11.50 12.53 -16.89
N GLN A 88 -10.67 13.56 -16.84
CA GLN A 88 -9.37 13.58 -17.51
C GLN A 88 -8.33 12.91 -16.61
N VAL A 89 -8.49 11.59 -16.41
CA VAL A 89 -7.56 10.77 -15.63
C VAL A 89 -6.61 10.05 -16.57
N ASP A 90 -5.33 10.09 -16.26
CA ASP A 90 -4.35 9.23 -16.89
C ASP A 90 -4.42 7.81 -16.29
N VAL A 91 -5.14 6.91 -16.97
CA VAL A 91 -5.33 5.51 -16.53
C VAL A 91 -4.03 4.71 -16.58
N GLU A 92 -3.12 5.03 -17.49
CA GLU A 92 -1.80 4.37 -17.56
C GLU A 92 -0.97 4.76 -16.34
N ARG A 93 -1.05 6.02 -15.92
CA ARG A 93 -0.42 6.48 -14.69
C ARG A 93 -0.95 5.76 -13.45
N VAL A 94 -2.27 5.60 -13.33
CA VAL A 94 -2.86 4.85 -12.20
C VAL A 94 -2.34 3.42 -12.15
N GLN A 95 -2.30 2.73 -13.30
CA GLN A 95 -1.76 1.37 -13.39
C GLN A 95 -0.28 1.34 -12.99
N ALA A 96 0.53 2.28 -13.48
CA ALA A 96 1.95 2.36 -13.15
C ALA A 96 2.18 2.53 -11.64
N LEU A 97 1.40 3.39 -10.98
CA LEU A 97 1.46 3.58 -9.53
C LEU A 97 1.12 2.28 -8.78
N ILE A 98 0.03 1.60 -9.15
CA ILE A 98 -0.37 0.34 -8.53
C ILE A 98 0.74 -0.72 -8.70
N LEU A 99 1.28 -0.87 -9.90
CA LEU A 99 2.34 -1.85 -10.19
C LEU A 99 3.63 -1.60 -9.39
N LEU A 100 3.93 -0.35 -9.02
CA LEU A 100 5.08 -0.04 -8.18
C LEU A 100 4.96 -0.62 -6.76
N THR A 101 3.74 -0.84 -6.25
CA THR A 101 3.53 -1.40 -4.90
C THR A 101 4.09 -2.82 -4.77
N ALA A 102 4.13 -3.61 -5.86
CA ALA A 102 4.76 -4.94 -5.87
C ALA A 102 6.26 -4.92 -5.53
N ARG A 103 6.89 -3.74 -5.62
CA ARG A 103 8.31 -3.51 -5.34
C ARG A 103 8.53 -2.57 -4.15
N HIS A 104 7.50 -2.24 -3.37
CA HIS A 104 7.65 -1.36 -2.21
C HIS A 104 8.72 -1.91 -1.24
N GLY A 105 9.49 -1.04 -0.59
CA GLY A 105 10.61 -1.43 0.27
C GLY A 105 11.87 -1.95 -0.43
N HIS A 106 11.86 -2.08 -1.77
CA HIS A 106 13.04 -2.41 -2.59
C HIS A 106 13.44 -1.31 -3.58
N LEU A 107 12.66 -0.24 -3.65
CA LEU A 107 12.93 0.94 -4.48
C LEU A 107 13.80 1.95 -3.74
N GLN A 108 14.52 2.77 -4.49
CA GLN A 108 15.24 3.95 -4.01
C GLN A 108 14.56 5.24 -4.50
N PRO A 109 14.81 6.39 -3.85
CA PRO A 109 14.19 7.66 -4.26
C PRO A 109 14.41 8.01 -5.75
N GLN A 110 15.56 7.66 -6.33
CA GLN A 110 15.84 7.91 -7.75
C GLN A 110 15.11 7.00 -8.73
N ASP A 111 14.47 5.93 -8.26
CA ASP A 111 13.77 4.96 -9.12
C ASP A 111 12.34 5.41 -9.47
N VAL A 112 11.84 6.45 -8.80
CA VAL A 112 10.45 6.91 -8.88
C VAL A 112 10.37 8.43 -8.89
N ASP A 113 9.26 8.96 -9.39
CA ASP A 113 8.95 10.38 -9.24
C ASP A 113 8.36 10.69 -7.84
N GLU A 114 8.15 11.98 -7.56
CA GLU A 114 7.69 12.48 -6.25
C GLU A 114 6.33 11.92 -5.82
N ASP A 115 5.35 11.85 -6.72
CA ASP A 115 4.01 11.35 -6.39
C ASP A 115 4.07 9.86 -6.10
N ALA A 116 4.84 9.09 -6.89
CA ALA A 116 5.05 7.68 -6.66
C ALA A 116 5.78 7.43 -5.33
N ALA A 117 6.80 8.22 -5.01
CA ALA A 117 7.50 8.15 -3.72
C ALA A 117 6.54 8.38 -2.55
N LEU A 118 5.76 9.46 -2.59
CA LEU A 118 4.78 9.79 -1.55
C LEU A 118 3.67 8.75 -1.44
N PHE A 119 3.18 8.21 -2.56
CA PHE A 119 2.15 7.16 -2.56
C PHE A 119 2.66 5.86 -1.92
N LEU A 120 3.84 5.38 -2.34
CA LEU A 120 4.46 4.19 -1.76
C LEU A 120 4.74 4.38 -0.26
N ASP A 121 5.14 5.58 0.15
CA ASP A 121 5.33 5.91 1.56
C ASP A 121 4.02 5.92 2.35
N CYS A 122 2.92 6.37 1.76
CA CYS A 122 1.59 6.30 2.38
C CYS A 122 1.17 4.85 2.66
N ASP A 123 1.42 3.95 1.71
CA ASP A 123 1.15 2.52 1.84
C ASP A 123 2.03 1.86 2.93
N MET A 124 3.31 2.22 2.98
CA MET A 124 4.26 1.70 3.97
C MET A 124 4.20 2.39 5.35
N ALA A 125 3.38 3.42 5.53
CA ALA A 125 3.32 4.22 6.75
C ALA A 125 2.94 3.41 8.01
N ILE A 126 2.25 2.27 7.84
CA ILE A 126 1.94 1.32 8.92
C ILE A 126 3.20 0.84 9.67
N LEU A 127 4.36 0.82 9.00
CA LEU A 127 5.63 0.45 9.63
C LEU A 127 6.02 1.41 10.76
N ALA A 128 5.64 2.69 10.64
CA ALA A 128 5.90 3.74 11.62
C ALA A 128 4.76 3.96 12.63
N ALA A 129 3.70 3.14 12.57
CA ALA A 129 2.58 3.24 13.49
C ALA A 129 3.00 2.98 14.95
N PRO A 130 2.18 3.37 15.94
CA PRO A 130 2.40 3.00 17.33
C PRO A 130 2.64 1.48 17.48
N ALA A 131 3.54 1.10 18.39
CA ALA A 131 4.05 -0.27 18.50
C ALA A 131 2.96 -1.35 18.54
N THR A 132 1.85 -1.11 19.25
CA THR A 132 0.71 -2.02 19.35
C THR A 132 -0.05 -2.17 18.04
N VAL A 133 -0.17 -1.09 17.26
CA VAL A 133 -0.80 -1.09 15.93
C VAL A 133 0.07 -1.84 14.94
N PHE A 134 1.39 -1.61 14.97
CA PHE A 134 2.33 -2.36 14.14
C PHE A 134 2.33 -3.87 14.47
N ASP A 135 2.32 -4.24 15.76
CA ASP A 135 2.30 -5.64 16.18
C ASP A 135 0.98 -6.32 15.75
N ALA A 136 -0.16 -5.61 15.81
CA ALA A 136 -1.45 -6.10 15.31
C ALA A 136 -1.44 -6.27 13.78
N TYR A 137 -0.86 -5.33 13.04
CA TYR A 137 -0.63 -5.44 11.59
C TYR A 137 0.18 -6.70 11.26
N ASP A 138 1.33 -6.90 11.91
CA ASP A 138 2.18 -8.06 11.60
C ASP A 138 1.50 -9.39 11.90
N GLN A 139 0.68 -9.44 12.97
CA GLN A 139 -0.16 -10.61 13.26
C GLN A 139 -1.23 -10.82 12.19
N ALA A 140 -1.94 -9.77 11.77
CA ALA A 140 -2.97 -9.85 10.74
C ALA A 140 -2.40 -10.34 9.40
N ILE A 141 -1.20 -9.89 9.00
CA ILE A 141 -0.48 -10.45 7.84
C ILE A 141 -0.22 -11.94 8.02
N ALA A 142 0.20 -12.39 9.20
CA ALA A 142 0.41 -13.82 9.45
C ALA A 142 -0.89 -14.64 9.38
N GLU A 143 -2.03 -14.04 9.69
CA GLU A 143 -3.35 -14.65 9.56
C GLU A 143 -3.76 -14.84 8.11
N GLU A 144 -3.49 -13.86 7.23
CA GLU A 144 -3.81 -13.95 5.80
C GLU A 144 -3.03 -15.05 5.07
N TYR A 145 -1.79 -15.30 5.45
CA TYR A 145 -0.98 -16.36 4.83
C TYR A 145 -1.26 -17.75 5.39
N ARG A 146 -2.05 -17.86 6.47
CA ARG A 146 -2.36 -19.14 7.12
C ARG A 146 -3.16 -20.03 6.18
N GLY A 147 -2.68 -21.25 5.96
CA GLY A 147 -3.30 -22.22 5.05
C GLY A 147 -2.92 -22.04 3.57
N HIS A 148 -2.30 -20.91 3.21
CA HIS A 148 -1.77 -20.66 1.87
C HIS A 148 -0.27 -20.92 1.75
N VAL A 149 0.48 -20.63 2.83
CA VAL A 149 1.93 -20.83 2.89
C VAL A 149 2.30 -21.57 4.19
N PRO A 150 3.22 -22.56 4.15
CA PRO A 150 3.70 -23.22 5.37
C PRO A 150 4.27 -22.22 6.38
N SER A 151 3.87 -22.34 7.66
CA SER A 151 4.21 -21.36 8.70
C SER A 151 5.71 -21.10 8.89
N LEU A 152 6.56 -22.11 8.64
CA LEU A 152 8.02 -21.93 8.67
C LEU A 152 8.49 -21.04 7.52
N LEU A 153 8.02 -21.29 6.30
CA LEU A 153 8.36 -20.49 5.12
C LEU A 153 7.84 -19.06 5.25
N PHE A 154 6.60 -18.88 5.74
CA PHE A 154 6.06 -17.56 6.02
C PHE A 154 6.95 -16.78 6.99
N ARG A 155 7.31 -17.36 8.15
CA ARG A 155 8.17 -16.68 9.13
C ARG A 155 9.55 -16.31 8.57
N LEU A 156 10.16 -17.20 7.79
CA LEU A 156 11.45 -16.95 7.14
C LEU A 156 11.34 -15.80 6.13
N ASN A 157 10.34 -15.84 5.24
CA ASN A 157 10.12 -14.82 4.22
C ASN A 157 9.76 -13.47 4.84
N ARG A 158 8.91 -13.47 5.87
CA ARG A 158 8.53 -12.25 6.60
C ARG A 158 9.74 -11.63 7.30
N ARG A 159 10.57 -12.43 7.97
CA ARG A 159 11.82 -11.95 8.58
C ARG A 159 12.76 -11.37 7.53
N ARG A 160 12.91 -12.04 6.37
CA ARG A 160 13.74 -11.56 5.26
C ARG A 160 13.24 -10.23 4.69
N PHE A 161 11.93 -10.09 4.48
CA PHE A 161 11.32 -8.84 4.01
C PHE A 161 11.60 -7.70 4.99
N LEU A 162 11.25 -7.87 6.28
CA LEU A 162 11.43 -6.82 7.29
C LEU A 162 12.92 -6.45 7.49
N ALA A 163 13.82 -7.44 7.42
CA ALA A 163 15.26 -7.19 7.46
C ALA A 163 15.73 -6.39 6.24
N GLY A 164 15.29 -6.78 5.03
CA GLY A 164 15.61 -6.06 3.80
C GLY A 164 15.12 -4.61 3.81
N VAL A 165 13.91 -4.35 4.30
CA VAL A 165 13.40 -2.99 4.50
C VAL A 165 14.26 -2.21 5.51
N LEU A 166 14.62 -2.84 6.64
CA LEU A 166 15.45 -2.19 7.66
C LEU A 166 16.87 -1.86 7.16
N GLU A 167 17.42 -2.67 6.25
CA GLU A 167 18.73 -2.46 5.63
C GLU A 167 18.75 -1.32 4.62
N GLN A 168 17.58 -0.91 4.10
CA GLN A 168 17.53 0.22 3.18
C GLN A 168 18.11 1.49 3.82
N PRO A 169 18.89 2.31 3.08
CA PRO A 169 19.34 3.60 3.57
C PRO A 169 18.18 4.51 4.00
N ARG A 170 17.06 4.41 3.28
CA ARG A 170 15.80 5.09 3.57
C ARG A 170 14.67 4.09 3.46
N ILE A 171 13.85 3.98 4.51
CA ILE A 171 12.63 3.16 4.46
C ILE A 171 11.56 3.90 3.66
N PHE A 172 11.46 5.21 3.87
CA PHE A 172 10.55 6.09 3.17
C PHE A 172 11.30 6.91 2.11
N LEU A 173 10.78 6.91 0.90
CA LEU A 173 11.42 7.45 -0.29
C LEU A 173 11.42 8.99 -0.28
N SER A 174 10.28 9.60 0.07
CA SER A 174 10.11 11.05 0.15
C SER A 174 10.81 11.63 1.39
N ASP A 175 11.26 12.89 1.28
CA ASP A 175 11.82 13.61 2.45
C ASP A 175 10.78 13.86 3.53
N TYR A 176 9.51 14.06 3.13
CA TYR A 176 8.40 14.24 4.06
C TYR A 176 8.24 13.02 4.96
N PHE A 177 8.04 11.82 4.41
CA PHE A 177 7.88 10.63 5.25
C PHE A 177 9.18 10.20 5.93
N HIS A 178 10.33 10.35 5.26
CA HIS A 178 11.61 10.01 5.88
C HIS A 178 11.83 10.80 7.18
N THR A 179 11.58 12.11 7.15
CA THR A 179 11.76 12.99 8.32
C THR A 179 10.80 12.62 9.46
N HIS A 180 9.54 12.28 9.15
CA HIS A 180 8.49 12.10 10.16
C HIS A 180 8.33 10.65 10.66
N HIS A 181 8.71 9.65 9.86
CA HIS A 181 8.33 8.25 10.09
C HIS A 181 9.51 7.27 10.16
N ASP A 182 10.67 7.56 9.55
CA ASP A 182 11.75 6.58 9.38
C ASP A 182 12.28 6.06 10.72
N ALA A 183 12.51 6.95 11.69
CA ALA A 183 12.99 6.56 13.02
C ALA A 183 12.01 5.61 13.75
N ALA A 184 10.71 5.90 13.69
CA ALA A 184 9.67 5.07 14.29
C ALA A 184 9.56 3.71 13.59
N ALA A 185 9.61 3.68 12.26
CA ALA A 185 9.61 2.44 11.49
C ALA A 185 10.81 1.56 11.84
N ARG A 186 12.02 2.12 11.86
CA ARG A 186 13.24 1.38 12.26
C ARG A 186 13.13 0.81 13.67
N ALA A 187 12.55 1.55 14.61
CA ALA A 187 12.33 1.06 15.97
C ALA A 187 11.39 -0.17 16.00
N ASN A 188 10.28 -0.12 15.27
CA ASN A 188 9.35 -1.25 15.14
C ASN A 188 10.02 -2.47 14.48
N LEU A 189 10.71 -2.28 13.34
CA LEU A 189 11.39 -3.36 12.62
C LEU A 189 12.47 -4.03 13.48
N ARG A 190 13.31 -3.25 14.17
CA ARG A 190 14.33 -3.80 15.09
C ARG A 190 13.71 -4.58 16.24
N ARG A 191 12.65 -4.05 16.86
CA ARG A 191 11.90 -4.77 17.91
C ARG A 191 11.38 -6.11 17.40
N ARG A 192 10.81 -6.11 16.19
CA ARG A 192 10.18 -7.29 15.60
C ARG A 192 11.17 -8.38 15.18
N LEU A 193 12.36 -7.97 14.72
CA LEU A 193 13.44 -8.88 14.31
C LEU A 193 14.29 -9.39 15.48
N GLY A 194 14.29 -8.68 16.61
CA GLY A 194 14.95 -9.10 17.85
C GLY A 194 14.15 -10.11 18.69
N ARG A 195 12.87 -10.32 18.35
CA ARG A 195 12.01 -11.40 18.87
C ARG A 195 12.17 -12.65 18.00
#